data_AF-R6LW33-F1
#
_entry.id   AF-R6LW33-F1
#
_cell.length_a   1.000
_cell.length_b   1.000
_cell.length_c   1.000
_cell.angle_alpha   90.00
_cell.angle_beta   90.00
_cell.angle_gamma   90.00
#
_symmetry.space_group_name_H-M   'P 1'
#
loop_
_entity.id
_entity.type
_entity.pdbx_description
1 polymer ?
#
loop_
_entity_poly.entity_id
_entity_poly.type
_entity_poly.pdbx_seq_one_letter_code
_entity_poly.pdbx_strand_id
1 'polypeptide(L)'
;MKDLEKKIEENKKRNKKFMKEFEEYLKEKNLKDKTIKKHLSNVDLFINDYLNYYDIETPEEGINSVYSFLSGWFIEKCMWATVYTTKETAASIKKFYAYMSEKGYVKKEDYKELCEELKDSMDEILEYLDAFDNGTYYDMF
;
A
#
# COMPACT_ATOMS: atom_id res chain seq x y z
N MET A 1 -8.13 -24.46 -3.18
CA MET A 1 -7.27 -23.94 -4.27
C MET A 1 -8.09 -23.25 -5.36
N LYS A 2 -8.87 -23.94 -6.20
CA LYS A 2 -9.64 -23.29 -7.30
C LYS A 2 -10.58 -22.14 -6.86
N ASP A 3 -11.20 -22.25 -5.68
CA ASP A 3 -12.07 -21.19 -5.16
C ASP A 3 -11.30 -19.95 -4.67
N LEU A 4 -10.09 -20.15 -4.13
CA LEU A 4 -9.22 -19.06 -3.66
C LEU A 4 -8.65 -18.27 -4.84
N GLU A 5 -8.10 -18.97 -5.84
CA GLU A 5 -7.59 -18.36 -7.07
C GLU A 5 -8.66 -17.52 -7.78
N LYS A 6 -9.90 -18.02 -7.80
CA LYS A 6 -11.04 -17.30 -8.36
C LYS A 6 -11.34 -16.02 -7.60
N LYS A 7 -11.36 -16.05 -6.26
CA LYS A 7 -11.58 -14.86 -5.42
C LYS A 7 -10.48 -13.82 -5.60
N ILE A 8 -9.22 -14.24 -5.69
CA ILE A 8 -8.09 -13.35 -5.98
C ILE A 8 -8.28 -12.68 -7.35
N GLU A 9 -8.63 -13.45 -8.39
CA GLU A 9 -8.86 -12.88 -9.73
C GLU A 9 -10.05 -11.92 -9.75
N GLU A 10 -11.13 -12.22 -9.02
CA GLU A 10 -12.28 -11.33 -8.86
C GLU A 10 -11.88 -10.02 -8.17
N ASN A 11 -11.06 -10.08 -7.12
CA ASN A 11 -10.55 -8.91 -6.41
C ASN A 11 -9.61 -8.08 -7.32
N LYS A 12 -8.64 -8.71 -7.98
CA LYS A 12 -7.75 -8.03 -8.95
C LYS A 12 -8.53 -7.40 -10.10
N LYS A 13 -9.58 -8.06 -10.60
CA LYS A 13 -10.45 -7.53 -11.66
C LYS A 13 -11.20 -6.28 -11.18
N ARG A 14 -11.70 -6.28 -9.94
CA ARG A 14 -12.32 -5.11 -9.31
C ARG A 14 -11.31 -3.97 -9.17
N ASN A 15 -10.09 -4.28 -8.75
CA ASN A 15 -9.03 -3.30 -8.50
C ASN A 15 -8.59 -2.51 -9.75
N LYS A 16 -8.77 -3.07 -10.96
CA LYS A 16 -8.54 -2.35 -12.22
C LYS A 16 -9.31 -1.03 -12.32
N LYS A 17 -10.51 -0.96 -11.72
CA LYS A 17 -11.30 0.28 -11.66
C LYS A 17 -10.55 1.36 -10.86
N PHE A 18 -10.13 1.04 -9.63
CA PHE A 18 -9.43 1.98 -8.76
C PHE A 18 -8.08 2.41 -9.34
N MET A 19 -7.34 1.49 -9.97
CA MET A 19 -6.07 1.82 -10.62
C MET A 19 -6.24 2.84 -11.74
N LYS A 20 -7.27 2.69 -12.57
CA LYS A 20 -7.58 3.63 -13.65
C LYS A 20 -8.00 5.00 -13.11
N GLU A 21 -8.94 5.02 -12.18
CA GLU A 21 -9.43 6.26 -11.58
C GLU A 21 -8.34 6.98 -10.78
N PHE A 22 -7.45 6.24 -10.12
CA PHE A 22 -6.30 6.80 -9.42
C PHE A 22 -5.27 7.39 -10.39
N GLU A 23 -5.01 6.75 -11.52
CA GLU A 23 -4.18 7.34 -12.58
C GLU A 23 -4.75 8.68 -13.06
N GLU A 24 -6.05 8.74 -13.34
CA GLU A 24 -6.75 9.96 -13.74
C GLU A 24 -6.65 11.04 -12.65
N TYR A 25 -6.88 10.68 -11.39
CA TYR A 25 -6.70 11.57 -10.24
C TYR A 25 -5.29 12.19 -10.18
N LEU A 26 -4.23 11.39 -10.41
CA LEU A 26 -2.86 11.90 -10.38
C LEU A 26 -2.57 12.82 -11.59
N LYS A 27 -3.17 12.56 -12.75
CA LYS A 27 -3.08 13.45 -13.93
C LYS A 27 -3.75 14.79 -13.66
N GLU A 28 -4.92 14.81 -13.05
CA GLU A 28 -5.63 16.04 -12.66
C GLU A 28 -4.82 16.90 -11.67
N LYS A 29 -4.01 16.26 -10.82
CA LYS A 29 -3.06 16.95 -9.92
C LYS A 29 -1.76 17.38 -10.63
N ASN A 30 -1.66 17.25 -11.96
CA ASN A 30 -0.52 17.65 -12.79
C ASN A 30 0.81 16.97 -12.42
N LEU A 31 0.77 15.72 -11.95
CA LEU A 31 2.00 14.95 -11.73
C LEU A 31 2.62 14.52 -13.07
N LYS A 32 3.95 14.39 -13.09
CA LYS A 32 4.70 13.90 -14.25
C LYS A 32 4.44 12.41 -14.46
N ASP A 33 4.37 11.95 -15.71
CA ASP A 33 4.12 10.54 -16.07
C ASP A 33 5.02 9.55 -15.35
N LYS A 34 6.32 9.86 -15.20
CA LYS A 34 7.26 9.00 -14.46
C LYS A 34 6.84 8.81 -13.00
N THR A 35 6.38 9.89 -12.37
CA THR A 35 5.89 9.88 -10.99
C THR A 35 4.56 9.15 -10.89
N ILE A 36 3.66 9.33 -11.85
CA ILE A 36 2.39 8.60 -11.92
C ILE A 36 2.63 7.10 -12.01
N LYS A 37 3.48 6.65 -12.95
CA LYS A 37 3.84 5.24 -13.09
C LYS A 37 4.40 4.64 -11.80
N LYS A 38 5.21 5.42 -11.07
CA LYS A 38 5.76 4.99 -9.79
C LYS A 38 4.66 4.83 -8.72
N HIS A 39 3.77 5.81 -8.58
CA HIS A 39 2.64 5.70 -7.65
C HIS A 39 1.73 4.52 -7.98
N LEU A 40 1.41 4.31 -9.27
CA LEU A 40 0.63 3.16 -9.71
C LEU A 40 1.33 1.84 -9.35
N SER A 41 2.63 1.70 -9.63
CA SER A 41 3.37 0.48 -9.31
C SER A 41 3.37 0.15 -7.82
N ASN A 42 3.56 1.16 -6.96
CA ASN A 42 3.59 0.95 -5.51
C ASN A 42 2.19 0.59 -4.96
N VAL A 43 1.13 1.19 -5.53
CA VAL A 43 -0.26 0.88 -5.14
C VAL A 43 -0.69 -0.48 -5.66
N ASP A 44 -0.30 -0.85 -6.88
CA ASP A 44 -0.56 -2.16 -7.46
C ASP A 44 0.02 -3.28 -6.60
N LEU A 45 1.29 -3.14 -6.18
CA LEU A 45 1.94 -4.05 -5.24
C LEU A 45 1.11 -4.22 -3.95
N PHE A 46 0.60 -3.13 -3.40
CA PHE A 46 -0.19 -3.18 -2.18
C PHE A 46 -1.55 -3.85 -2.41
N ILE A 47 -2.37 -3.36 -3.33
CA ILE A 47 -3.76 -3.80 -3.45
C ILE A 47 -3.94 -5.13 -4.20
N ASN A 48 -3.01 -5.48 -5.09
CA ASN A 48 -3.08 -6.69 -5.90
C ASN A 48 -2.17 -7.81 -5.40
N ASP A 49 -1.03 -7.50 -4.79
CA ASP A 49 -0.14 -8.55 -4.28
C ASP A 49 -0.32 -8.74 -2.77
N TYR A 50 -0.15 -7.69 -1.96
CA TYR A 50 -0.24 -7.83 -0.50
C TYR A 50 -1.65 -8.15 0.01
N LEU A 51 -2.67 -7.39 -0.39
CA LEU A 51 -4.06 -7.62 0.07
C LEU A 51 -4.70 -8.93 -0.42
N ASN A 52 -3.96 -9.74 -1.18
CA ASN A 52 -4.38 -11.09 -1.60
C ASN A 52 -3.44 -12.19 -1.08
N TYR A 53 -2.45 -11.84 -0.25
CA TYR A 53 -1.36 -12.74 0.15
C TYR A 53 -1.71 -13.61 1.35
N TYR A 54 -2.11 -12.99 2.47
CA TYR A 54 -2.51 -13.70 3.69
C TYR A 54 -4.02 -13.96 3.71
N ASP A 55 -4.79 -12.88 3.53
CA ASP A 55 -6.23 -12.89 3.32
C ASP A 55 -6.57 -12.16 2.01
N ILE A 56 -7.84 -12.19 1.62
CA ILE A 56 -8.35 -11.43 0.46
C ILE A 56 -9.14 -10.24 1.00
N GLU A 57 -8.49 -9.09 1.00
CA GLU A 57 -9.05 -7.81 1.40
C GLU A 57 -9.34 -6.94 0.18
N THR A 58 -10.42 -6.18 0.24
CA THR A 58 -10.68 -5.12 -0.73
C THR A 58 -9.78 -3.90 -0.46
N PRO A 59 -9.50 -3.04 -1.46
CA PRO A 59 -8.78 -1.79 -1.24
C PRO A 59 -9.45 -0.86 -0.21
N GLU A 60 -10.76 -0.98 0.02
CA GLU A 60 -11.45 -0.22 1.06
C GLU A 60 -11.12 -0.73 2.47
N GLU A 61 -11.08 -2.05 2.66
CA GLU A 61 -10.73 -2.69 3.93
C GLU A 61 -9.24 -2.52 4.25
N GLY A 62 -8.41 -2.61 3.20
CA GLY A 62 -6.96 -2.57 3.29
C GLY A 62 -6.38 -1.28 3.85
N ILE A 63 -7.18 -0.24 4.12
CA ILE A 63 -6.65 0.98 4.75
C ILE A 63 -6.05 0.67 6.12
N ASN A 64 -6.60 -0.32 6.81
CA ASN A 64 -6.15 -0.78 8.12
C ASN A 64 -4.91 -1.69 8.05
N SER A 65 -4.50 -2.08 6.84
CA SER A 65 -3.45 -3.06 6.60
C SER A 65 -2.15 -2.42 6.10
N VAL A 66 -2.11 -1.08 6.00
CA VAL A 66 -0.97 -0.33 5.47
C VAL A 66 0.23 -0.38 6.41
N TYR A 67 0.03 -0.30 7.73
CA TYR A 67 1.12 -0.45 8.69
C TYR A 67 1.77 -1.83 8.54
N SER A 68 1.01 -2.92 8.68
CA SER A 68 1.50 -4.30 8.57
C SER A 68 2.17 -4.60 7.23
N PHE A 69 1.69 -3.99 6.15
CA PHE A 69 2.36 -4.05 4.86
C PHE A 69 3.75 -3.42 4.89
N LEU A 70 3.88 -2.19 5.42
CA LEU A 70 5.15 -1.47 5.42
C LEU A 70 6.15 -1.97 6.48
N SER A 71 5.65 -2.39 7.64
CA SER A 71 6.47 -2.82 8.80
C SER A 71 6.92 -4.28 8.74
N GLY A 72 6.32 -5.10 7.87
CA GLY A 72 6.66 -6.52 7.72
C GLY A 72 6.78 -6.94 6.26
N TRP A 73 5.65 -7.14 5.58
CA TRP A 73 5.64 -7.79 4.26
C TRP A 73 6.51 -7.07 3.22
N PHE A 74 6.47 -5.74 3.15
CA PHE A 74 7.28 -4.97 2.21
C PHE A 74 8.78 -5.15 2.48
N ILE A 75 9.19 -5.15 3.76
CA ILE A 75 10.57 -5.35 4.18
C ILE A 75 11.03 -6.77 3.83
N GLU A 76 10.24 -7.79 4.18
CA GLU A 76 10.61 -9.19 4.01
C GLU A 76 10.54 -9.68 2.56
N LYS A 77 9.58 -9.17 1.78
CA LYS A 77 9.23 -9.74 0.46
C LYS A 77 9.70 -8.88 -0.70
N CYS A 78 9.98 -7.59 -0.48
CA CYS A 78 10.48 -6.71 -1.54
C CYS A 78 11.98 -6.49 -1.39
N MET A 79 12.80 -7.23 -2.14
CA MET A 79 14.28 -7.10 -2.14
C MET A 79 14.81 -5.70 -2.48
N TRP A 80 13.95 -4.80 -2.96
CA TRP A 80 14.26 -3.39 -3.23
C TRP A 80 13.82 -2.44 -2.11
N ALA A 81 13.41 -2.97 -0.95
CA ALA A 81 13.10 -2.18 0.23
C ALA A 81 14.37 -1.45 0.69
N THR A 82 14.23 -0.15 0.88
CA THR A 82 15.25 0.79 1.34
C THR A 82 14.52 1.92 2.04
N VAL A 83 15.19 2.70 2.87
CA VAL A 83 14.60 3.88 3.51
C VAL A 83 13.87 4.78 2.50
N TYR A 84 14.44 4.96 1.30
CA TYR A 84 13.83 5.76 0.24
C TYR A 84 12.57 5.09 -0.35
N THR A 85 12.66 3.83 -0.75
CA THR A 85 11.53 3.12 -1.39
C THR A 85 10.39 2.86 -0.41
N THR A 86 10.67 2.61 0.88
CA THR A 86 9.64 2.50 1.93
C THR A 86 8.85 3.79 2.08
N LYS A 87 9.54 4.94 2.18
CA LYS A 87 8.88 6.26 2.25
C LYS A 87 8.13 6.60 0.96
N GLU A 88 8.68 6.25 -0.20
CA GLU A 88 8.04 6.44 -1.51
C GLU A 88 6.75 5.60 -1.61
N THR A 89 6.79 4.33 -1.17
CA THR A 89 5.63 3.43 -1.13
C THR A 89 4.55 3.95 -0.18
N ALA A 90 4.92 4.35 1.05
CA ALA A 90 3.99 4.96 1.99
C ALA A 90 3.32 6.21 1.40
N ALA A 91 4.09 7.07 0.72
CA ALA A 91 3.55 8.26 0.07
C ALA A 91 2.59 7.92 -1.09
N SER A 92 2.89 6.89 -1.88
CA SER A 92 2.00 6.39 -2.94
C SER A 92 0.67 5.89 -2.37
N ILE A 93 0.71 5.10 -1.29
CA ILE A 93 -0.48 4.56 -0.63
C ILE A 93 -1.31 5.68 0.02
N LYS A 94 -0.66 6.67 0.67
CA LYS A 94 -1.37 7.86 1.19
C LYS A 94 -2.09 8.62 0.08
N LYS A 95 -1.48 8.79 -1.10
CA LYS A 95 -2.16 9.43 -2.24
C LYS A 95 -3.32 8.62 -2.76
N PHE A 96 -3.19 7.30 -2.79
CA PHE A 96 -4.28 6.40 -3.16
C PHE A 96 -5.46 6.54 -2.20
N TYR A 97 -5.22 6.51 -0.89
CA TYR A 97 -6.29 6.68 0.08
C TYR A 97 -6.85 8.11 0.15
N ALA A 98 -6.06 9.12 -0.21
CA ALA A 98 -6.59 10.47 -0.45
C ALA A 98 -7.63 10.46 -1.58
N TYR A 99 -7.32 9.83 -2.71
CA TYR A 99 -8.27 9.62 -3.81
C TYR A 99 -9.50 8.83 -3.35
N MET A 100 -9.31 7.71 -2.66
CA MET A 100 -10.41 6.85 -2.19
C MET A 100 -11.35 7.62 -1.26
N SER A 101 -10.79 8.45 -0.37
CA SER A 101 -11.55 9.30 0.55
C SER A 101 -12.28 10.43 -0.18
N GLU A 102 -11.63 11.11 -1.13
CA GLU A 102 -12.24 12.18 -1.93
C GLU A 102 -13.43 11.67 -2.78
N LYS A 103 -13.39 10.41 -3.23
CA LYS A 103 -14.49 9.76 -3.97
C LYS A 103 -15.51 9.07 -3.05
N GLY A 104 -15.30 9.04 -1.75
CA GLY A 104 -16.21 8.46 -0.76
C GLY A 104 -16.17 6.94 -0.65
N TYR A 105 -15.14 6.28 -1.18
CA TYR A 105 -14.93 4.84 -1.01
C TYR A 105 -14.45 4.49 0.40
N VAL A 106 -13.73 5.41 1.05
CA VAL A 106 -13.28 5.30 2.45
C VAL A 106 -13.67 6.58 3.19
N LYS A 107 -13.91 6.49 4.50
CA LYS A 107 -14.27 7.68 5.29
C LYS A 107 -13.09 8.65 5.39
N LYS A 108 -13.41 9.93 5.63
CA LYS A 108 -12.38 10.96 5.79
C LYS A 108 -11.60 10.77 7.09
N GLU A 109 -12.30 10.29 8.11
CA GLU A 109 -11.76 9.95 9.43
C GLU A 109 -10.73 8.83 9.30
N ASP A 110 -11.08 7.72 8.66
CA ASP A 110 -10.17 6.59 8.42
C ASP A 110 -8.90 7.03 7.64
N TYR A 111 -9.04 7.89 6.62
CA TYR A 111 -7.88 8.45 5.91
C TYR A 111 -7.01 9.36 6.79
N LYS A 112 -7.61 10.13 7.69
CA LYS A 112 -6.88 10.97 8.65
C LYS A 112 -6.11 10.10 9.64
N GLU A 113 -6.74 9.05 10.15
CA GLU A 113 -6.11 8.06 11.03
C GLU A 113 -4.92 7.39 10.36
N LEU A 114 -5.06 6.91 9.12
CA LEU A 114 -3.93 6.39 8.33
C LEU A 114 -2.77 7.40 8.24
N CYS A 115 -3.10 8.68 8.01
CA CYS A 115 -2.07 9.71 7.87
C CYS A 115 -1.30 9.97 9.18
N GLU A 116 -1.99 9.88 10.32
CA GLU A 116 -1.43 10.02 11.67
C GLU A 116 -0.63 8.78 12.04
N GLU A 117 -1.18 7.58 11.86
CA GLU A 117 -0.49 6.31 12.11
C GLU A 117 0.83 6.23 11.33
N LEU A 118 0.82 6.51 10.02
CA LEU A 118 2.05 6.50 9.22
C LEU A 118 3.05 7.59 9.60
N LYS A 119 2.62 8.68 10.22
CA LYS A 119 3.52 9.71 10.70
C LYS A 119 4.21 9.25 11.98
N ASP A 120 3.45 8.64 12.88
CA ASP A 120 3.94 8.25 14.21
C ASP A 120 4.74 6.94 14.16
N SER A 121 4.45 6.05 13.22
CA SER A 121 5.11 4.74 13.06
C SER A 121 6.29 4.72 12.08
N MET A 122 6.55 5.79 11.32
CA MET A 122 7.56 5.74 10.26
C MET A 122 8.97 5.42 10.78
N ASP A 123 9.36 5.97 11.93
CA ASP A 123 10.69 5.70 12.49
C ASP A 123 10.82 4.23 12.91
N GLU A 124 9.80 3.66 13.55
CA GLU A 124 9.72 2.24 13.89
C GLU A 124 9.80 1.34 12.65
N ILE A 125 9.05 1.65 11.58
CA ILE A 125 9.10 0.91 10.31
C ILE A 125 10.53 0.88 9.74
N LEU A 126 11.28 1.98 9.87
CA LEU A 126 12.65 2.06 9.38
C LEU A 126 13.64 1.35 10.29
N GLU A 127 13.38 1.29 11.60
CA GLU A 127 14.14 0.46 12.53
C GLU A 127 13.95 -1.02 12.21
N TYR A 128 12.73 -1.46 11.85
CA TYR A 128 12.49 -2.83 11.38
C TYR A 128 13.21 -3.15 10.08
N LEU A 129 13.25 -2.21 9.14
CA LEU A 129 14.01 -2.37 7.90
C LEU A 129 15.51 -2.51 8.19
N ASP A 130 16.07 -1.63 9.03
CA ASP A 130 17.48 -1.69 9.41
C ASP A 130 17.82 -2.99 10.15
N ALA A 131 16.94 -3.42 11.07
CA ALA A 131 17.11 -4.69 11.75
C ALA A 131 17.09 -5.87 10.77
N PHE A 132 16.24 -5.84 9.73
CA PHE A 132 16.15 -6.89 8.72
C PHE A 132 17.43 -6.95 7.88
N ASP A 133 17.90 -5.79 7.41
CA ASP A 133 19.13 -5.68 6.62
C ASP A 133 20.38 -6.13 7.42
N ASN A 134 20.37 -5.92 8.74
CA ASN A 134 21.46 -6.33 9.63
C ASN A 134 21.28 -7.75 10.22
N GLY A 135 20.21 -8.46 9.88
CA GLY A 135 19.93 -9.81 10.40
C GLY A 135 19.62 -9.86 11.89
N THR A 136 19.22 -8.73 12.48
CA THR A 136 18.80 -8.61 13.89
C THR A 136 17.28 -8.48 14.03
N TYR A 137 16.55 -8.61 12.92
CA TYR A 137 15.09 -8.66 12.90
C TYR A 137 14.63 -9.99 13.50
N TYR A 138 13.99 -9.89 14.66
CA TYR A 138 13.25 -10.99 15.25
C TYR A 138 11.79 -10.79 14.87
N ASP A 139 11.24 -11.69 14.07
CA ASP A 139 9.80 -11.72 13.79
C ASP A 139 9.05 -11.61 15.13
N MET A 140 8.35 -10.49 15.35
CA MET A 140 7.50 -10.29 16.53
C MET A 140 6.07 -10.82 16.29
N PHE A 141 5.90 -11.75 15.35
CA PHE A 141 4.61 -12.35 15.00
C PHE A 141 4.64 -13.87 15.10
#